data_AF-A0A7V3BWN6-F1
#
_entry.id   AF-A0A7V3BWN6-F1
#
_cell.length_a   1.000
_cell.length_b   1.000
_cell.length_c   1.000
_cell.angle_alpha   90.00
_cell.angle_beta   90.00
_cell.angle_gamma   90.00
#
_symmetry.space_group_name_H-M   'P 1'
#
loop_
_entity.id
_entity.type
_entity.pdbx_description
1 polymer ?
#
loop_
_entity_poly.entity_id
_entity_poly.type
_entity_poly.pdbx_seq_one_letter_code
_entity_poly.pdbx_strand_id
1 'polypeptide(L)'
;MARRLVGDAAEDLVQECLMRAYRSFGTLEDPQAGLAWMQRILVNAFRDRLRKEARSVSEVPVEEVDEFSLYRTLADEDPLPYSDSLHVDFLHSFGREDVHAVLLRLPEIYRAPLVLRYMQGFSTKEIARLLEAPLGTVLARLHRGRKLFEKELWAYAKETDLLRSRAER
;
A
#
# COMPACT_ATOMS: atom_id res chain seq x y z
N MET A 1 5.33 7.50 -5.93
CA MET A 1 4.18 6.60 -6.15
C MET A 1 4.62 5.23 -6.64
N ALA A 2 5.28 5.14 -7.81
CA ALA A 2 5.76 3.88 -8.40
C ALA A 2 6.52 2.97 -7.43
N ARG A 3 7.56 3.47 -6.74
CA ARG A 3 8.30 2.71 -5.71
C ARG A 3 7.39 1.99 -4.71
N ARG A 4 6.37 2.68 -4.20
CA ARG A 4 5.41 2.08 -3.24
C ARG A 4 4.47 1.05 -3.86
N LEU A 5 4.25 1.12 -5.17
CA LEU A 5 3.39 0.19 -5.90
C LEU A 5 4.13 -1.05 -6.37
N VAL A 6 5.43 -1.00 -6.66
CA VAL A 6 6.15 -2.09 -7.33
C VAL A 6 7.57 -2.37 -6.82
N GLY A 7 8.10 -1.57 -5.89
CA GLY A 7 9.47 -1.72 -5.39
C GLY A 7 10.50 -1.39 -6.47
N ASP A 8 11.41 -2.32 -6.73
CA ASP A 8 12.57 -2.15 -7.62
C ASP A 8 12.17 -1.93 -9.08
N ALA A 9 11.03 -2.49 -9.52
CA ALA A 9 10.50 -2.28 -10.88
C ALA A 9 9.90 -0.87 -11.11
N ALA A 10 10.16 0.09 -10.20
CA ALA A 10 9.58 1.42 -10.26
C ALA A 10 10.09 2.23 -11.44
N GLU A 11 11.35 2.05 -11.81
CA GLU A 11 11.95 2.74 -12.96
C GLU A 11 11.26 2.31 -14.25
N ASP A 12 11.07 1.01 -14.45
CA ASP A 12 10.34 0.44 -15.60
C ASP A 12 8.90 0.97 -15.66
N LEU A 13 8.21 0.98 -14.53
CA LEU A 13 6.83 1.50 -14.46
C LEU A 13 6.77 3.00 -14.81
N VAL A 14 7.74 3.79 -14.34
CA VAL A 14 7.83 5.22 -14.65
C VAL A 14 8.16 5.42 -16.12
N GLN A 15 9.08 4.65 -16.68
CA GLN A 15 9.43 4.71 -18.09
C GLN A 15 8.22 4.42 -18.98
N GLU A 16 7.49 3.35 -18.71
CA GLU A 16 6.25 3.02 -19.43
C GLU A 16 5.20 4.13 -19.29
N CYS A 17 5.05 4.70 -18.10
CA CYS A 17 4.16 5.84 -17.87
C CYS A 17 4.54 7.05 -18.73
N LEU A 18 5.83 7.42 -18.77
CA LEU A 18 6.31 8.56 -19.55
C LEU A 18 6.14 8.32 -21.06
N MET A 19 6.38 7.10 -21.54
CA MET A 19 6.16 6.74 -22.94
C MET A 19 4.68 6.87 -23.34
N ARG A 20 3.77 6.41 -22.48
CA ARG A 20 2.33 6.59 -22.70
C ARG A 20 1.94 8.07 -22.67
N ALA A 21 2.41 8.80 -21.66
CA ALA A 21 2.14 10.22 -21.51
C ALA A 21 2.61 11.03 -22.72
N TYR A 22 3.81 10.76 -23.23
CA TYR A 22 4.32 11.42 -24.44
C TYR A 22 3.40 11.19 -25.64
N ARG A 23 2.97 9.93 -25.87
CA ARG A 23 2.07 9.58 -26.99
C ARG A 23 0.68 10.21 -26.87
N SER A 24 0.18 10.38 -25.65
CA SER A 24 -1.14 10.94 -25.37
C SER A 24 -1.12 12.41 -24.96
N PHE A 25 0.01 13.11 -25.06
CA PHE A 25 0.15 14.47 -24.52
C PHE A 25 -0.90 15.43 -25.07
N GLY A 26 -1.29 15.27 -26.34
CA GLY A 26 -2.35 16.06 -26.98
C GLY A 26 -3.75 15.89 -26.38
N THR A 27 -3.98 14.91 -25.50
CA THR A 27 -5.27 14.74 -24.81
C THR A 27 -5.33 15.51 -23.48
N LEU A 28 -4.26 16.19 -23.09
CA LEU A 28 -4.25 17.01 -21.88
C LEU A 28 -4.93 18.35 -22.17
N GLU A 29 -6.19 18.47 -21.77
CA GLU A 29 -7.01 19.67 -22.02
C GLU A 29 -6.66 20.82 -21.05
N ASP A 30 -6.42 20.49 -19.77
CA ASP A 30 -6.06 21.46 -18.74
C ASP A 30 -4.64 21.19 -18.22
N PRO A 31 -3.67 22.09 -18.49
CA PRO A 31 -2.31 21.98 -17.96
C PRO A 31 -2.23 21.86 -16.44
N GLN A 32 -3.17 22.47 -15.69
CA GLN A 32 -3.20 22.39 -14.22
C GLN A 32 -3.56 20.99 -13.72
N ALA A 33 -4.25 20.19 -14.55
CA ALA A 33 -4.59 18.81 -14.26
C ALA A 33 -3.45 17.81 -14.56
N GLY A 34 -2.28 18.29 -15.03
CA GLY A 34 -1.17 17.44 -15.50
C GLY A 34 -0.72 16.38 -14.49
N LEU A 35 -0.67 16.71 -13.19
CA LEU A 35 -0.29 15.75 -12.14
C LEU A 35 -1.31 14.61 -12.02
N ALA A 36 -2.61 14.94 -11.93
CA ALA A 36 -3.68 13.95 -11.81
C ALA A 36 -3.78 13.10 -13.08
N TRP A 37 -3.57 13.70 -14.24
CA TRP A 37 -3.50 13.01 -15.53
C TRP A 37 -2.33 12.02 -15.59
N MET A 38 -1.11 12.43 -15.19
CA MET A 38 0.03 11.51 -15.11
C MET A 38 -0.19 10.39 -14.09
N GLN A 39 -0.75 10.69 -12.92
CA GLN A 39 -1.09 9.66 -11.93
C GLN A 39 -2.06 8.62 -12.50
N ARG A 40 -3.07 9.04 -13.29
CA ARG A 40 -3.98 8.11 -13.98
C ARG A 40 -3.22 7.20 -14.95
N ILE A 41 -2.33 7.75 -15.77
CA ILE A 41 -1.52 6.95 -16.72
C ILE A 41 -0.65 5.93 -15.97
N LEU A 42 -0.01 6.34 -14.88
CA LEU A 42 0.84 5.46 -14.07
C LEU A 42 0.04 4.30 -13.46
N VAL A 43 -1.15 4.57 -12.92
CA VAL A 43 -2.01 3.52 -12.37
C VAL A 43 -2.51 2.57 -13.45
N ASN A 44 -2.83 3.09 -14.65
CA ASN A 44 -3.23 2.26 -15.78
C ASN A 44 -2.08 1.33 -16.21
N ALA A 45 -0.85 1.85 -16.32
CA ALA A 45 0.34 1.04 -16.62
C ALA A 45 0.59 -0.04 -15.55
N PHE A 46 0.47 0.32 -14.27
CA PHE A 46 0.59 -0.61 -13.16
C PHE A 46 -0.48 -1.72 -13.19
N ARG A 47 -1.74 -1.36 -13.44
CA ARG A 47 -2.84 -2.31 -13.58
C ARG A 47 -2.63 -3.28 -14.75
N ASP A 48 -2.14 -2.78 -15.87
CA ASP A 48 -1.85 -3.64 -17.02
C ASP A 48 -0.72 -4.64 -16.70
N ARG A 49 0.27 -4.24 -15.89
CA ARG A 49 1.29 -5.14 -15.34
C ARG A 49 0.67 -6.21 -14.44
N LEU A 50 -0.15 -5.82 -13.47
CA LEU A 50 -0.89 -6.74 -12.58
C LEU A 50 -1.67 -7.80 -13.36
N ARG A 51 -2.36 -7.39 -14.43
CA ARG A 51 -3.16 -8.29 -15.28
C ARG A 51 -2.32 -9.28 -16.08
N LYS A 52 -1.05 -8.97 -16.36
CA LYS A 52 -0.13 -9.90 -17.01
C LYS A 52 0.37 -10.94 -16.00
N GLU A 53 0.72 -10.49 -14.79
CA GLU A 53 1.21 -11.36 -13.71
C GLU A 53 0.13 -12.28 -13.13
N ALA A 54 -1.11 -11.79 -13.01
CA ALA A 54 -2.25 -12.60 -12.56
C ALA A 54 -2.63 -13.71 -13.55
N ARG A 55 -2.28 -13.58 -14.84
CA ARG A 55 -2.45 -14.68 -15.81
C ARG A 55 -1.43 -15.79 -15.62
N SER A 56 -0.38 -15.56 -14.82
CA SER A 56 0.68 -16.54 -14.54
C SER A 56 0.64 -17.15 -13.14
N VAL A 57 -0.22 -16.68 -12.23
CA VAL A 57 -0.26 -17.13 -10.82
C VAL A 57 -1.69 -17.41 -10.38
N SER A 58 -1.93 -18.63 -9.88
CA SER A 58 -3.20 -19.08 -9.31
C SER A 58 -3.53 -18.29 -8.03
N GLU A 59 -4.79 -17.91 -7.85
CA GLU A 59 -5.24 -17.11 -6.70
C GLU A 59 -4.97 -17.84 -5.38
N VAL A 60 -4.15 -17.24 -4.51
CA VAL A 60 -3.92 -17.76 -3.15
C VAL A 60 -5.18 -17.48 -2.31
N PRO A 61 -5.79 -18.49 -1.68
CA PRO A 61 -6.86 -18.27 -0.72
C PRO A 61 -6.30 -17.55 0.51
N VAL A 62 -6.89 -16.41 0.87
CA VAL A 62 -6.49 -15.64 2.06
C VAL A 62 -7.66 -15.65 3.03
N GLU A 63 -7.85 -16.79 3.71
CA GLU A 63 -8.89 -17.00 4.72
C GLU A 63 -8.41 -16.65 6.15
N GLU A 64 -7.11 -16.55 6.41
CA GLU A 64 -6.54 -16.37 7.77
C GLU A 64 -6.20 -14.92 8.19
N VAL A 65 -6.77 -13.89 7.54
CA VAL A 65 -6.42 -12.49 7.85
C VAL A 65 -7.37 -11.84 8.87
N ASP A 66 -8.55 -12.41 9.11
CA ASP A 66 -9.61 -11.72 9.85
C ASP A 66 -9.40 -11.70 11.38
N GLU A 67 -8.51 -12.53 11.92
CA GLU A 67 -8.34 -12.68 13.37
C GLU A 67 -7.26 -11.76 13.99
N PHE A 68 -6.34 -11.21 13.19
CA PHE A 68 -5.26 -10.37 13.71
C PHE A 68 -5.72 -8.94 14.04
N SER A 69 -5.30 -8.44 15.20
CA SER A 69 -5.51 -7.06 15.65
C SER A 69 -4.25 -6.52 16.28
N LEU A 70 -3.58 -5.60 15.60
CA LEU A 70 -2.34 -4.97 16.10
C LEU A 70 -2.54 -4.35 17.49
N TYR A 71 -3.69 -3.70 17.71
CA TYR A 71 -4.02 -3.11 19.00
C TYR A 71 -4.06 -4.14 20.13
N ARG A 72 -4.68 -5.30 19.91
CA ARG A 72 -4.76 -6.36 20.93
C ARG A 72 -3.37 -6.95 21.21
N THR A 73 -2.62 -7.24 20.15
CA THR A 73 -1.27 -7.80 20.28
C THR A 73 -0.32 -6.86 21.02
N LEU A 74 -0.39 -5.55 20.76
CA LEU A 74 0.39 -4.56 21.51
C LEU A 74 -0.02 -4.49 22.98
N ALA A 75 -1.33 -4.55 23.28
CA ALA A 75 -1.82 -4.53 24.65
C ALA A 75 -1.45 -5.80 25.44
N ASP A 76 -1.42 -6.97 24.79
CA ASP A 76 -1.03 -8.23 25.41
C ASP A 76 0.48 -8.29 25.72
N GLU A 77 1.32 -7.64 24.90
CA GLU A 77 2.77 -7.53 25.14
C GLU A 77 3.17 -6.32 26.00
N ASP A 78 2.20 -5.53 26.49
CA ASP A 78 2.44 -4.38 27.36
C ASP A 78 2.63 -4.80 28.83
N PRO A 79 3.80 -4.56 29.45
CA PRO A 79 3.97 -4.78 30.89
C PRO A 79 3.19 -3.79 31.78
N LEU A 80 2.61 -2.72 31.22
CA LEU A 80 1.89 -1.64 31.93
C LEU A 80 0.59 -1.24 31.20
N PRO A 81 -0.54 -1.97 31.38
CA PRO A 81 -1.75 -1.93 30.54
C PRO A 81 -2.60 -0.64 30.58
N TYR A 82 -2.06 0.47 31.10
CA TYR A 82 -2.76 1.75 31.25
C TYR A 82 -2.10 2.92 30.50
N SER A 83 -1.09 2.67 29.66
CA SER A 83 -0.41 3.72 28.89
C SER A 83 -0.93 3.80 27.45
N ASP A 84 -1.84 4.72 27.17
CA ASP A 84 -2.24 5.07 25.78
C ASP A 84 -1.05 5.55 24.91
N SER A 85 0.09 5.88 25.54
CA SER A 85 1.29 6.39 24.87
C SER A 85 2.09 5.30 24.11
N LEU A 86 2.05 4.04 24.53
CA LEU A 86 2.85 2.96 23.92
C LEU A 86 2.45 2.66 22.47
N HIS A 87 1.15 2.71 22.15
CA HIS A 87 0.68 2.54 20.77
C HIS A 87 1.18 3.67 19.86
N VAL A 88 1.20 4.89 20.38
CA VAL A 88 1.64 6.08 19.66
C VAL A 88 3.16 6.04 19.47
N ASP A 89 3.91 5.70 20.51
CA ASP A 89 5.37 5.55 20.46
C ASP A 89 5.81 4.43 19.51
N PHE A 90 5.10 3.29 19.53
CA PHE A 90 5.28 2.20 18.58
C PHE A 90 5.10 2.70 17.14
N LEU A 91 3.99 3.37 16.82
CA LEU A 91 3.76 3.89 15.46
C LEU A 91 4.78 4.96 15.07
N HIS A 92 5.22 5.80 16.01
CA HIS A 92 6.28 6.79 15.79
C HIS A 92 7.67 6.18 15.63
N SER A 93 7.86 4.89 15.92
CA SER A 93 9.13 4.20 15.67
C SER A 93 9.37 3.95 14.17
N PHE A 94 8.31 3.92 13.35
CA PHE A 94 8.42 3.65 11.93
C PHE A 94 8.72 4.91 11.11
N GLY A 95 9.81 4.85 10.35
CA GLY A 95 10.15 5.83 9.33
C GLY A 95 9.39 5.62 8.02
N ARG A 96 9.68 6.48 7.03
CA ARG A 96 9.08 6.36 5.68
C ARG A 96 9.54 5.11 4.97
N GLU A 97 10.80 4.73 5.16
CA GLU A 97 11.45 3.56 4.60
C GLU A 97 10.86 2.28 5.19
N ASP A 98 10.60 2.25 6.50
CA ASP A 98 9.97 1.09 7.16
C ASP A 98 8.55 0.86 6.65
N VAL A 99 7.73 1.92 6.60
CA VAL A 99 6.38 1.84 6.02
C VAL A 99 6.43 1.38 4.57
N HIS A 100 7.43 1.83 3.81
CA HIS A 100 7.61 1.38 2.44
C HIS A 100 7.96 -0.11 2.35
N ALA A 101 8.87 -0.60 3.20
CA ALA A 101 9.26 -1.99 3.26
C ALA A 101 8.07 -2.89 3.65
N VAL A 102 7.30 -2.50 4.66
CA VAL A 102 6.07 -3.20 5.07
C VAL A 102 5.06 -3.24 3.94
N LEU A 103 4.81 -2.12 3.26
CA LEU A 103 3.92 -2.10 2.09
C LEU A 103 4.35 -3.11 1.03
N LEU A 104 5.66 -3.27 0.78
CA LEU A 104 6.16 -4.18 -0.24
C LEU A 104 5.96 -5.67 0.12
N ARG A 105 5.77 -6.02 1.40
CA ARG A 105 5.42 -7.38 1.83
C ARG A 105 3.99 -7.79 1.48
N LEU A 106 3.11 -6.81 1.25
CA LEU A 106 1.72 -7.09 0.92
C LEU A 106 1.56 -7.53 -0.54
N PRO A 107 0.68 -8.51 -0.82
CA PRO A 107 0.27 -8.81 -2.18
C PRO A 107 -0.25 -7.56 -2.89
N GLU A 108 0.11 -7.42 -4.16
CA GLU A 108 -0.10 -6.16 -4.89
C GLU A 108 -1.57 -5.73 -4.97
N ILE A 109 -2.48 -6.72 -5.00
CA ILE A 109 -3.94 -6.52 -5.01
C ILE A 109 -4.47 -5.80 -3.76
N TYR A 110 -3.76 -5.91 -2.64
CA TYR A 110 -4.08 -5.22 -1.39
C TYR A 110 -3.24 -3.96 -1.22
N ARG A 111 -1.95 -4.00 -1.59
CA ARG A 111 -1.03 -2.87 -1.54
C ARG A 111 -1.52 -1.68 -2.37
N ALA A 112 -1.95 -1.93 -3.61
CA ALA A 112 -2.29 -0.85 -4.53
C ALA A 112 -3.48 0.03 -4.06
N PRO A 113 -4.63 -0.54 -3.64
CA PRO A 113 -5.70 0.26 -3.04
C PRO A 113 -5.26 1.10 -1.83
N LEU A 114 -4.40 0.56 -0.96
CA LEU A 114 -3.89 1.30 0.21
C LEU A 114 -3.07 2.51 -0.20
N VAL A 115 -2.10 2.32 -1.11
CA VAL A 115 -1.25 3.41 -1.61
C VAL A 115 -2.09 4.50 -2.27
N LEU A 116 -3.05 4.11 -3.11
CA LEU A 116 -3.92 5.06 -3.81
C LEU A 116 -4.82 5.83 -2.83
N ARG A 117 -5.38 5.15 -1.83
CA ARG A 117 -6.29 5.77 -0.86
C ARG A 117 -5.57 6.69 0.12
N TYR A 118 -4.55 6.17 0.79
CA TYR A 118 -3.96 6.81 1.95
C TYR A 118 -2.77 7.70 1.62
N MET A 119 -2.10 7.48 0.48
CA MET A 119 -0.90 8.25 0.12
C MET A 119 -1.11 9.15 -1.09
N GLN A 120 -2.05 8.82 -1.98
CA GLN A 120 -2.36 9.62 -3.17
C GLN A 120 -3.72 10.35 -3.06
N GLY A 121 -4.54 10.03 -2.06
CA GLY A 121 -5.78 10.76 -1.77
C GLY A 121 -6.97 10.40 -2.66
N PHE A 122 -6.86 9.39 -3.52
CA PHE A 122 -7.99 8.97 -4.37
C PHE A 122 -9.17 8.48 -3.53
N SER A 123 -10.39 8.79 -3.98
CA SER A 123 -11.61 8.21 -3.42
C SER A 123 -11.74 6.74 -3.81
N THR A 124 -12.46 5.96 -3.02
CA THR A 124 -12.71 4.54 -3.33
C THR A 124 -13.37 4.34 -4.68
N LYS A 125 -14.26 5.27 -5.10
CA LYS A 125 -14.89 5.28 -6.42
C LYS A 125 -13.87 5.50 -7.54
N GLU A 126 -12.90 6.40 -7.36
CA GLU A 126 -11.82 6.59 -8.32
C GLU A 126 -10.89 5.39 -8.39
N ILE A 127 -10.54 4.80 -7.24
CA ILE A 127 -9.72 3.59 -7.19
C ILE A 127 -10.40 2.44 -7.93
N ALA A 128 -11.71 2.25 -7.76
CA ALA A 128 -12.49 1.25 -8.49
C ALA A 128 -12.42 1.46 -10.01
N ARG A 129 -12.55 2.71 -10.49
CA ARG A 129 -12.38 3.05 -11.91
C ARG A 129 -10.97 2.79 -12.42
N LEU A 130 -9.96 3.25 -11.67
CA LEU A 130 -8.55 3.13 -12.04
C LEU A 130 -8.10 1.67 -12.13
N LEU A 131 -8.46 0.86 -11.12
CA LEU A 131 -8.10 -0.55 -11.05
C LEU A 131 -9.04 -1.47 -11.86
N GLU A 132 -10.08 -0.91 -12.49
CA GLU A 132 -11.14 -1.64 -13.21
C GLU A 132 -11.68 -2.82 -12.39
N ALA A 133 -12.10 -2.52 -11.15
CA ALA A 133 -12.64 -3.50 -10.21
C ALA A 133 -13.95 -2.98 -9.58
N PRO A 134 -14.90 -3.88 -9.21
CA PRO A 134 -16.12 -3.46 -8.53
C PRO A 134 -15.84 -2.69 -7.24
N LEU A 135 -16.68 -1.70 -6.92
CA LEU A 135 -16.53 -0.87 -5.71
C LEU A 135 -16.50 -1.73 -4.44
N GLY A 136 -17.38 -2.74 -4.34
CA GLY A 136 -17.40 -3.69 -3.23
C GLY A 136 -16.10 -4.48 -3.10
N THR A 137 -15.50 -4.88 -4.22
CA THR A 137 -14.19 -5.56 -4.25
C THR A 137 -13.09 -4.64 -3.74
N VAL A 138 -13.07 -3.36 -4.13
CA VAL A 138 -12.08 -2.39 -3.61
C VAL A 138 -12.25 -2.17 -2.11
N LEU A 139 -13.49 -2.05 -1.61
CA LEU A 139 -13.76 -1.94 -0.18
C LEU A 139 -13.25 -3.17 0.58
N ALA A 140 -13.52 -4.36 0.07
CA ALA A 140 -13.05 -5.61 0.68
C ALA A 140 -11.52 -5.75 0.63
N ARG A 141 -10.87 -5.29 -0.46
CA ARG A 141 -9.40 -5.25 -0.58
C ARG A 141 -8.78 -4.23 0.37
N LEU A 142 -9.39 -3.06 0.54
CA LEU A 142 -8.95 -2.06 1.51
C LEU A 142 -9.07 -2.57 2.95
N HIS A 143 -10.18 -3.22 3.29
CA HIS A 143 -10.38 -3.81 4.60
C HIS A 143 -9.31 -4.86 4.90
N ARG A 144 -9.20 -5.88 4.03
CA ARG A 144 -8.20 -6.95 4.18
C ARG A 144 -6.77 -6.44 4.11
N GLY A 145 -6.51 -5.46 3.23
CA GLY A 145 -5.19 -4.84 3.11
C GLY A 145 -4.76 -4.12 4.39
N ARG A 146 -5.67 -3.43 5.10
CA ARG A 146 -5.33 -2.82 6.39
C ARG A 146 -4.95 -3.87 7.44
N LYS A 147 -5.70 -4.97 7.52
CA LYS A 147 -5.41 -6.08 8.43
C LYS A 147 -4.08 -6.76 8.13
N LEU A 148 -3.79 -7.00 6.85
CA LEU A 148 -2.48 -7.48 6.41
C LEU A 148 -1.37 -6.49 6.76
N PHE A 149 -1.60 -5.19 6.51
CA PHE A 149 -0.63 -4.16 6.83
C PHE A 149 -0.31 -4.11 8.33
N GLU A 150 -1.32 -4.18 9.19
CA GLU A 150 -1.16 -4.28 10.64
C GLU A 150 -0.32 -5.49 11.06
N LYS A 151 -0.58 -6.66 10.47
CA LYS A 151 0.18 -7.90 10.74
C LYS A 151 1.63 -7.79 10.30
N GLU A 152 1.87 -7.32 9.08
CA GLU A 152 3.21 -7.15 8.52
C GLU A 152 4.00 -6.06 9.25
N LEU A 153 3.33 -5.00 9.72
CA LEU A 153 3.95 -3.94 10.51
C LEU A 153 4.53 -4.48 11.81
N TRP A 154 3.79 -5.36 12.50
CA TRP A 154 4.24 -6.04 13.70
C TRP A 154 5.40 -7.00 13.44
N ALA A 155 5.27 -7.85 12.42
CA ALA A 155 6.32 -8.80 12.03
C ALA A 155 7.64 -8.07 11.69
N TYR A 156 7.55 -7.00 10.89
CA TYR A 156 8.68 -6.17 10.54
C TYR A 156 9.36 -5.58 11.79
N ALA A 157 8.59 -5.02 12.73
CA ALA A 157 9.17 -4.43 13.95
C ALA A 157 9.91 -5.44 14.83
N LYS A 158 9.40 -6.68 14.91
CA LYS A 158 10.08 -7.77 15.62
C LYS A 158 11.37 -8.20 14.93
N GLU A 159 11.37 -8.24 13.60
CA GLU A 159 12.55 -8.65 12.81
C GLU A 159 13.66 -7.61 12.82
N THR A 160 13.34 -6.32 12.77
CA THR A 160 14.32 -5.23 12.69
C THR A 160 14.69 -4.65 14.05
N ASP A 161 14.26 -5.28 15.14
CA ASP A 161 14.48 -4.86 16.53
C ASP A 161 14.11 -3.39 16.80
N LEU A 162 13.12 -2.88 16.06
CA LEU A 162 12.57 -1.53 16.21
C LEU A 162 11.97 -1.32 17.61
N LEU A 163 11.53 -2.42 18.24
CA LEU A 163 10.96 -2.44 19.58
C LEU A 163 12.01 -2.27 20.70
N ARG A 164 13.26 -2.74 20.51
CA ARG A 164 14.30 -2.64 21.54
C ARG A 164 15.20 -1.42 21.37
N SER A 165 15.55 -1.06 20.13
CA SER A 165 16.52 0.00 19.81
C SER A 165 16.12 1.43 20.25
N ARG A 166 14.87 1.65 20.66
CA ARG A 166 14.37 2.95 21.15
C ARG A 166 14.03 2.98 22.64
N ALA A 167 13.95 1.82 23.32
CA ALA A 167 13.80 1.75 24.77
C ALA A 167 15.12 2.05 25.53
N GLU A 168 16.25 1.99 24.82
CA GLU A 168 17.60 2.28 25.34
C GLU A 168 18.06 3.74 25.12
N ARG A 169 17.21 4.62 24.57
CA ARG A 169 17.46 6.07 24.46
C ARG A 169 16.57 6.86 25.41
#